data_AF-A0A8C7BN10-F1
#
_entry.id   AF-A0A8C7BN10-F1
#
_cell.length_a   1.000
_cell.length_b   1.000
_cell.length_c   1.000
_cell.angle_alpha   90.00
_cell.angle_beta   90.00
_cell.angle_gamma   90.00
#
_symmetry.space_group_name_H-M   'P 1'
#
loop_
_entity.id
_entity.type
_entity.pdbx_description
1 polymer ?
#
loop_
_entity_poly.entity_id
_entity_poly.type
_entity_poly.pdbx_seq_one_letter_code
_entity_poly.pdbx_strand_id
1 'polypeptide(L)' 'MEKTREEAELEANSIFRQKVEVSYQRMENPSCHVVDASPSREKVLQTVLSIIQNNCN' A
#
# COMPACT_ATOMS: atom_id res chain seq x y z
N MET A 1 -19.94 -12.49 -21.43
CA MET A 1 -19.45 -11.20 -21.98
C MET A 1 -18.29 -11.53 -22.90
N GLU A 2 -18.24 -10.87 -24.05
CA GLU A 2 -17.10 -10.99 -24.96
C GLU A 2 -16.01 -10.03 -24.50
N LYS A 3 -14.77 -10.50 -24.50
CA LYS A 3 -13.61 -9.76 -24.00
C LYS A 3 -13.13 -8.77 -25.07
N THR A 4 -12.82 -7.54 -24.69
CA THR A 4 -12.28 -6.57 -25.65
C THR A 4 -10.83 -6.90 -26.01
N ARG A 5 -10.37 -6.38 -27.14
CA ARG A 5 -8.96 -6.49 -27.55
C ARG A 5 -8.03 -5.90 -26.48
N GLU A 6 -8.41 -4.76 -25.92
CA GLU A 6 -7.65 -4.08 -24.88
C GLU A 6 -7.53 -4.93 -23.61
N GLU A 7 -8.63 -5.57 -23.17
CA GLU A 7 -8.60 -6.50 -22.04
C GLU A 7 -7.69 -7.71 -22.31
N ALA A 8 -7.68 -8.22 -23.56
CA ALA A 8 -6.78 -9.30 -23.96
C ALA A 8 -5.31 -8.89 -23.90
N GLU A 9 -4.99 -7.69 -24.41
CA GLU A 9 -3.64 -7.11 -24.37
C GLU A 9 -3.16 -6.87 -22.93
N LEU A 10 -4.02 -6.36 -22.05
CA LEU A 10 -3.70 -6.13 -20.64
C LEU A 10 -3.48 -7.44 -19.87
N GLU A 11 -4.28 -8.48 -20.11
CA GLU A 11 -4.08 -9.78 -19.49
C GLU A 11 -2.82 -10.51 -19.99
N ALA A 12 -2.44 -10.32 -21.26
CA ALA A 12 -1.19 -10.87 -21.79
C ALA A 12 0.06 -10.16 -21.23
N ASN A 13 -0.09 -8.94 -20.71
CA ASN A 13 1.02 -8.17 -20.16
C ASN A 13 1.29 -8.55 -18.68
N SER A 14 2.32 -9.37 -18.46
CA SER A 14 2.71 -9.85 -17.13
C SER A 14 3.08 -8.72 -16.16
N ILE A 15 3.76 -7.67 -16.63
CA ILE A 15 4.14 -6.51 -15.81
C ILE A 15 2.90 -5.74 -15.36
N PHE A 16 1.95 -5.53 -16.27
CA PHE A 16 0.69 -4.87 -15.95
C PHE A 16 -0.06 -5.65 -14.86
N ARG A 17 -0.24 -6.96 -15.06
CA ARG A 17 -0.90 -7.83 -14.07
C ARG A 17 -0.23 -7.77 -12.70
N GLN A 18 1.10 -7.86 -12.65
CA GLN A 18 1.84 -7.79 -11.40
C GLN A 18 1.63 -6.45 -10.67
N LYS A 19 1.64 -5.33 -11.39
CA LYS A 19 1.39 -4.01 -10.79
C LYS A 19 -0.04 -3.86 -10.28
N VAL A 20 -1.01 -4.38 -11.02
CA VAL A 20 -2.41 -4.41 -10.60
C VAL A 20 -2.58 -5.21 -9.31
N GLU A 21 -1.99 -6.40 -9.24
CA GLU A 21 -2.05 -7.26 -8.05
C GLU A 21 -1.47 -6.55 -6.81
N VAL A 22 -0.27 -5.98 -6.92
CA VAL A 22 0.35 -5.20 -5.81
C VAL A 22 -0.54 -4.01 -5.40
N SER A 23 -1.22 -3.39 -6.34
CA SER A 23 -2.13 -2.27 -6.05
C SER A 23 -3.35 -2.74 -5.27
N TYR A 24 -3.95 -3.87 -5.64
CA TYR A 24 -5.06 -4.46 -4.88
C TYR A 24 -4.63 -4.85 -3.46
N GLN A 25 -3.46 -5.48 -3.30
CA GLN A 25 -2.93 -5.83 -1.98
C GLN A 25 -2.75 -4.62 -1.06
N ARG A 26 -2.27 -3.48 -1.61
CA ARG A 26 -2.14 -2.22 -0.88
C ARG A 26 -3.49 -1.60 -0.49
N MET A 27 -4.53 -1.80 -1.31
CA MET A 27 -5.88 -1.29 -1.03
C MET A 27 -6.59 -2.13 0.02
N GLU A 28 -6.42 -3.45 -0.01
CA GLU A 28 -7.07 -4.38 0.93
C GLU A 28 -6.47 -4.26 2.33
N ASN A 29 -5.15 -4.07 2.43
CA ASN A 29 -4.46 -3.84 3.69
C ASN A 29 -3.51 -2.64 3.58
N PRO A 30 -4.04 -1.41 3.69
CA PRO A 30 -3.19 -0.24 3.70
C PRO A 30 -2.26 -0.36 4.91
N SER A 31 -0.96 -0.53 4.67
CA SER A 31 0.06 -0.66 5.72
C SER A 31 0.29 0.64 6.50
N CYS A 32 -0.77 1.45 6.65
CA CYS A 32 -0.78 2.73 7.31
C CYS A 32 -1.04 2.53 8.80
N HIS A 33 -0.28 3.23 9.63
CA HIS A 33 -0.50 3.25 11.07
C HIS A 33 -1.13 4.58 11.47
N VAL A 34 -2.23 4.52 12.23
CA VAL A 34 -2.85 5.71 12.81
C VAL A 34 -1.98 6.18 13.97
N VAL A 35 -1.65 7.47 13.99
CA VAL A 35 -0.88 8.11 15.06
C VAL A 35 -1.68 9.27 15.63
N ASP A 36 -1.84 9.28 16.95
CA ASP A 36 -2.47 10.40 17.67
C ASP A 36 -1.56 11.63 17.64
N ALA A 37 -2.08 12.74 17.10
CA ALA A 37 -1.38 14.00 16.96
C ALA A 37 -1.69 14.99 18.11
N SER A 38 -2.52 14.61 19.09
CA SER A 38 -2.85 15.44 20.26
C SER A 38 -1.67 15.73 21.21
N PRO A 39 -0.68 14.82 21.40
CA PRO A 39 0.48 15.08 22.27
C PRO A 39 1.46 16.11 21.72
N SER A 40 2.50 16.44 22.50
CA SER A 40 3.58 17.33 22.02
C SER A 40 4.31 16.74 20.81
N ARG A 41 4.86 17.63 19.97
CA ARG A 41 5.61 17.27 18.76
C ARG A 41 6.69 16.21 19.05
N GLU A 42 7.44 16.39 20.13
CA GLU A 42 8.53 15.48 20.51
C GLU A 42 7.99 14.10 20.86
N LYS A 43 6.82 14.02 21.51
CA LYS A 43 6.19 12.75 21.88
C LYS A 43 5.64 12.02 20.65
N VAL A 44 4.99 12.75 19.74
CA VAL A 44 4.50 12.21 18.47
C VAL A 44 5.68 11.67 17.65
N LEU A 45 6.79 12.42 17.56
CA LEU A 45 7.99 12.00 16.85
C LEU A 45 8.55 10.68 17.40
N GLN A 46 8.66 10.55 18.73
CA GLN A 46 9.12 9.32 19.36
C GLN A 46 8.20 8.12 19.05
N THR A 47 6.89 8.31 19.09
CA THR A 47 5.92 7.27 18.73
C THR A 47 6.11 6.82 17.28
N VAL A 48 6.24 7.74 16.33
CA VAL A 48 6.44 7.42 14.91
C VAL A 48 7.75 6.66 14.69
N LEU A 49 8.85 7.09 15.31
CA LEU A 49 10.15 6.41 15.19
C LEU A 49 10.07 4.96 15.70
N SER A 50 9.38 4.73 16.81
CA SER A 50 9.19 3.38 17.35
C SER A 50 8.36 2.49 16.41
N ILE A 51 7.29 3.03 15.80
CA ILE A 51 6.47 2.30 14.82
C ILE A 51 7.32 1.87 13.62
N ILE A 52 8.14 2.78 13.08
CA ILE A 52 9.04 2.48 11.94
C ILE A 52 10.01 1.36 12.30
N GLN A 53 10.69 1.47 13.44
CA GLN A 53 11.65 0.44 13.91
C GLN A 53 11.01 -0.94 14.05
N ASN A 54 9.75 -1.01 14.49
CA ASN A 54 9.07 -2.28 14.72
C ASN A 54 8.50 -2.92 13.45
N ASN A 55 8.23 -2.14 12.38
CA ASN A 55 7.48 -2.62 11.20
C ASN A 55 8.29 -2.61 9.89
N CYS A 56 9.47 -1.98 9.84
CA CYS A 56 10.21 -1.76 8.59
C CYS A 56 11.63 -2.35 8.60
N ASN A 57 11.84 -3.51 9.22
CA ASN A 57 13.14 -4.22 9.20
C ASN A 57 13.64 -4.51 7.78
#